data_AF-A0A1G4U6G6-F1
#
_entry.id   AF-A0A1G4U6G6-F1
#
_cell.length_a   1.000
_cell.length_b   1.000
_cell.length_c   1.000
_cell.angle_alpha   90.00
_cell.angle_beta   90.00
_cell.angle_gamma   90.00
#
_symmetry.space_group_name_H-M   'P 1'
#
loop_
_entity.id
_entity.type
_entity.pdbx_description
1 polymer ?
#
loop_
_entity_poly.entity_id
_entity_poly.type
_entity_poly.pdbx_seq_one_letter_code
_entity_poly.pdbx_strand_id
1 'polypeptide(L)'
;MKASEQAAFHVFALFQNRAYDTGFLETGDGNRIYRQCCGNLLGQAALVLHSGPGLGCSAAARRYFDPSACLIVLFDQRNCGRSAWLDDGVLLATRDAFREYPASW
;
A
#
# COMPACT_ATOMS: atom_id res chain seq x y z
N MET A 1 -2.81 32.35 -11.97
CA MET A 1 -3.55 31.71 -10.86
C MET A 1 -3.22 32.44 -9.58
N LYS A 2 -4.23 32.77 -8.75
CA LYS A 2 -3.98 33.45 -7.46
C LYS A 2 -3.53 32.41 -6.43
N ALA A 3 -2.70 32.80 -5.47
CA ALA A 3 -2.16 31.90 -4.44
C ALA A 3 -3.26 31.12 -3.67
N SER A 4 -4.45 31.70 -3.55
CA SER A 4 -5.63 31.07 -2.94
C SER A 4 -6.21 29.90 -3.75
N GLU A 5 -6.18 29.97 -5.08
CA GLU A 5 -6.65 28.88 -5.96
C GLU A 5 -5.67 27.70 -5.95
N GLN A 6 -4.38 28.00 -5.85
CA GLN A 6 -3.32 26.98 -5.74
C GLN A 6 -3.43 26.19 -4.42
N ALA A 7 -3.72 26.87 -3.31
CA ALA A 7 -3.92 26.24 -2.01
C ALA A 7 -5.20 25.37 -1.99
N ALA A 8 -6.30 25.85 -2.57
CA ALA A 8 -7.54 25.08 -2.68
C ALA A 8 -7.37 23.82 -3.54
N PHE A 9 -6.65 23.92 -4.68
CA PHE A 9 -6.31 22.77 -5.51
C PHE A 9 -5.41 21.77 -4.76
N HIS A 10 -4.45 22.27 -3.98
CA HIS A 10 -3.56 21.43 -3.18
C HIS A 10 -4.32 20.68 -2.07
N VAL A 11 -5.22 21.35 -1.36
CA VAL A 11 -6.08 20.74 -0.34
C VAL A 11 -7.05 19.73 -0.97
N PHE A 12 -7.66 20.05 -2.11
CA PHE A 12 -8.58 19.14 -2.81
C PHE A 12 -7.87 17.90 -3.36
N ALA A 13 -6.70 18.05 -3.97
CA ALA A 13 -5.87 16.94 -4.44
C ALA A 13 -5.40 16.02 -3.29
N LEU A 14 -5.21 16.56 -2.08
CA LEU A 14 -4.90 15.75 -0.89
C LEU A 14 -6.07 14.85 -0.46
N PHE A 15 -7.32 15.27 -0.68
CA PHE A 15 -8.50 14.43 -0.44
C PHE A 15 -8.70 13.37 -1.53
N GLN A 16 -8.43 13.71 -2.79
CA GLN A 16 -8.51 12.78 -3.93
C GLN A 16 -7.51 11.60 -3.83
N ASN A 17 -6.49 11.75 -3.00
CA ASN A 17 -5.49 10.71 -2.82
C ASN A 17 -5.80 9.74 -1.66
N ARG A 18 -6.93 9.87 -0.93
CA ARG A 18 -7.27 8.88 0.10
C ARG A 18 -7.52 7.51 -0.52
N ALA A 19 -7.18 6.46 0.25
CA ALA A 19 -7.51 5.10 -0.16
C ALA A 19 -9.03 4.93 -0.09
N TYR A 20 -9.63 4.49 -1.20
CA TYR A 20 -11.05 4.15 -1.24
C TYR A 20 -11.28 2.66 -0.93
N ASP A 21 -10.26 1.83 -1.08
CA ASP A 21 -10.29 0.41 -0.75
C ASP A 21 -8.97 0.00 -0.09
N THR A 22 -9.05 -0.73 1.03
CA THR A 22 -7.90 -1.32 1.73
C THR A 22 -8.22 -2.74 2.17
N GLY A 23 -7.22 -3.62 2.21
CA GLY A 23 -7.45 -5.01 2.53
C GLY A 23 -6.23 -5.89 2.34
N PHE A 24 -6.44 -7.19 2.45
CA PHE A 24 -5.41 -8.21 2.30
C PHE A 24 -5.68 -9.05 1.07
N LEU A 25 -4.62 -9.37 0.34
CA LEU A 25 -4.60 -10.38 -0.70
C LEU A 25 -4.01 -11.66 -0.12
N GLU A 26 -4.81 -12.73 -0.09
CA GLU A 26 -4.32 -14.08 0.21
C GLU A 26 -3.51 -14.59 -0.98
N THR A 27 -2.29 -15.05 -0.72
CA THR A 27 -1.39 -15.55 -1.78
C THR A 27 -1.46 -17.07 -1.97
N GLY A 28 -2.12 -17.78 -1.06
CA GLY A 28 -2.29 -19.24 -1.10
C GLY A 28 -1.17 -20.04 -0.41
N ASP A 29 -0.09 -19.40 0.03
CA ASP A 29 1.03 -20.02 0.74
C ASP A 29 1.15 -19.55 2.22
N GLY A 30 0.03 -19.09 2.78
CA GLY A 30 -0.05 -18.52 4.12
C GLY A 30 0.34 -17.04 4.20
N ASN A 31 0.92 -16.43 3.16
CA ASN A 31 1.19 -14.98 3.18
C ASN A 31 -0.05 -14.16 2.85
N ARG A 32 -0.24 -13.08 3.61
CA ARG A 32 -1.24 -12.03 3.36
C ARG A 32 -0.56 -10.73 3.00
N ILE A 33 -0.86 -10.21 1.82
CA ILE A 33 -0.31 -8.96 1.31
C ILE A 33 -1.30 -7.82 1.57
N TYR A 34 -0.92 -6.88 2.44
CA TYR A 34 -1.70 -5.66 2.64
C TYR A 34 -1.61 -4.79 1.39
N ARG A 35 -2.75 -4.29 0.92
CA ARG A 35 -2.87 -3.38 -0.23
C ARG A 35 -3.87 -2.27 0.04
N GLN A 36 -3.65 -1.14 -0.62
CA GLN A 36 -4.57 -0.02 -0.66
C GLN A 36 -4.67 0.53 -2.08
N CYS A 37 -5.88 0.89 -2.49
CA CYS A 37 -6.20 1.45 -3.80
C CYS A 37 -6.65 2.90 -3.64
N CYS A 38 -6.06 3.81 -4.41
CA CYS A 38 -6.32 5.25 -4.41
C CYS A 38 -6.52 5.76 -5.84
N GLY A 39 -7.04 6.99 -5.96
CA GLY A 39 -7.17 7.67 -7.25
C GLY A 39 -8.33 7.17 -8.10
N ASN A 40 -8.18 7.25 -9.42
CA ASN A 40 -9.22 6.98 -10.40
C ASN A 40 -9.24 5.50 -10.80
N LEU A 41 -10.35 4.80 -10.52
CA LEU A 41 -10.57 3.40 -10.90
C LEU A 41 -10.46 3.12 -12.40
N LEU A 42 -10.69 4.13 -13.25
CA LEU A 42 -10.60 4.06 -14.70
C LEU A 42 -9.30 4.67 -15.24
N GLY A 43 -8.40 5.11 -14.35
CA GLY A 43 -7.11 5.68 -14.68
C GLY A 43 -6.07 4.63 -15.07
N GLN A 44 -4.91 5.09 -15.53
CA GLN A 44 -3.77 4.22 -15.81
C GLN A 44 -3.29 3.55 -14.51
N ALA A 45 -3.08 2.24 -14.56
CA ALA A 45 -2.63 1.49 -13.39
C ALA A 45 -1.19 1.84 -13.00
N ALA A 46 -0.99 2.14 -11.72
CA ALA A 46 0.31 2.39 -11.12
C ALA A 46 0.48 1.53 -9.87
N LEU A 47 1.43 0.58 -9.90
CA LEU A 47 1.78 -0.25 -8.76
C LEU A 47 3.01 0.32 -8.06
N VAL A 48 2.90 0.60 -6.76
CA VAL A 48 3.96 1.22 -5.98
C VAL A 48 4.79 0.15 -5.27
N LEU A 49 6.04 0.00 -5.68
CA LEU A 49 7.04 -0.83 -5.01
C LEU A 49 7.81 0.01 -3.98
N HIS A 50 7.69 -0.32 -2.70
CA HIS A 50 8.48 0.36 -1.67
C HIS A 50 9.94 -0.11 -1.68
N SER A 51 10.85 0.78 -1.29
CA SER A 51 12.28 0.50 -1.16
C SER A 51 12.60 -0.36 0.06
N GLY A 52 13.82 -0.93 0.06
CA GLY A 52 14.39 -1.73 1.15
C GLY A 52 13.63 -3.04 1.43
N PRO A 53 14.28 -4.07 1.96
CA PRO A 53 13.55 -5.16 2.60
C PRO A 53 12.97 -4.67 3.93
N GLY A 54 11.75 -5.07 4.28
CA GLY A 54 11.18 -4.88 5.62
C GLY A 54 10.37 -3.60 5.87
N LEU A 55 10.55 -2.54 5.07
CA LEU A 55 10.03 -1.20 5.44
C LEU A 55 8.51 -1.05 5.31
N GLY A 56 7.90 -1.67 4.29
CA GLY A 56 6.50 -1.43 3.94
C GLY A 56 6.29 -0.12 3.19
N CYS A 57 5.08 0.06 2.65
CA CYS A 57 4.73 1.19 1.81
C CYS A 57 4.15 2.36 2.63
N SER A 58 4.77 3.53 2.49
CA SER A 58 4.25 4.76 3.09
C SER A 58 3.01 5.26 2.35
N ALA A 59 1.98 5.65 3.10
CA ALA A 59 0.81 6.33 2.52
C ALA A 59 1.16 7.64 1.80
N ALA A 60 2.33 8.24 2.06
CA ALA A 60 2.79 9.41 1.32
C ALA A 60 3.14 9.10 -0.14
N ALA A 61 3.48 7.85 -0.48
CA ALA A 61 3.95 7.47 -1.82
C ALA A 61 2.88 7.66 -2.91
N ARG A 62 1.59 7.68 -2.55
CA ARG A 62 0.50 7.99 -3.49
C ARG A 62 0.55 9.42 -4.04
N ARG A 63 1.27 10.34 -3.38
CA ARG A 63 1.43 11.74 -3.82
C ARG A 63 2.33 11.90 -5.05
N TYR A 64 3.05 10.84 -5.46
CA TYR A 64 3.88 10.86 -6.66
C TYR A 64 3.08 10.63 -7.96
N PHE A 65 1.77 10.40 -7.86
CA PHE A 65 0.89 10.12 -8.98
C PHE A 65 -0.24 11.15 -9.02
N ASP A 66 -0.71 11.48 -10.22
CA ASP A 66 -1.94 12.25 -10.40
C ASP A 66 -3.16 11.37 -10.08
N PRO A 67 -3.90 11.64 -9.00
CA PRO A 67 -5.02 10.80 -8.59
C PRO A 67 -6.20 10.87 -9.57
N SER A 68 -6.29 11.88 -10.44
CA SER A 68 -7.33 11.98 -11.46
C SER A 68 -7.03 11.11 -12.70
N ALA A 69 -5.76 10.82 -12.95
CA ALA A 69 -5.30 10.07 -14.10
C ALA A 69 -4.93 8.62 -13.80
N CYS A 70 -4.63 8.28 -12.54
CA CYS A 70 -4.09 6.98 -12.16
C CYS A 70 -4.99 6.19 -11.20
N LEU A 71 -5.07 4.87 -11.44
CA LEU A 71 -5.42 3.87 -10.43
C LEU A 71 -4.15 3.50 -9.67
N ILE A 72 -4.03 3.96 -8.43
CA ILE A 72 -2.80 3.81 -7.65
C ILE A 72 -2.98 2.65 -6.67
N VAL A 73 -2.15 1.61 -6.80
CA VAL A 73 -2.12 0.46 -5.90
C VAL A 73 -0.81 0.49 -5.11
N LEU A 74 -0.92 0.65 -3.79
CA LEU A 74 0.21 0.54 -2.87
C LEU A 74 0.07 -0.77 -2.11
N PHE A 75 1.16 -1.53 -1.98
CA PHE A 75 1.16 -2.77 -1.22
C PHE A 75 2.42 -2.87 -0.37
N ASP A 76 2.29 -3.56 0.76
CA ASP A 76 3.43 -3.92 1.60
C ASP A 76 3.95 -5.29 1.11
N GLN A 77 5.24 -5.40 0.77
CA GLN A 77 5.83 -6.68 0.38
C GLN A 77 5.71 -7.73 1.51
N ARG A 78 5.96 -9.00 1.19
CA ARG A 78 5.88 -10.11 2.15
C ARG A 78 6.59 -9.76 3.45
N ASN A 79 5.93 -10.04 4.56
CA ASN A 79 6.46 -9.88 5.91
C ASN A 79 7.00 -8.46 6.22
N CYS A 80 6.44 -7.44 5.59
CA CYS A 80 6.78 -6.02 5.81
C CYS A 80 5.53 -5.20 6.13
N GLY A 81 5.69 -4.08 6.83
CA GLY A 81 4.59 -3.16 7.11
C GLY A 81 3.40 -3.87 7.79
N ARG A 82 2.26 -3.90 7.10
CA ARG A 82 1.02 -4.58 7.53
C ARG A 82 0.86 -5.98 6.94
N SER A 83 1.65 -6.37 5.95
CA SER A 83 1.65 -7.73 5.42
C SER A 83 2.18 -8.70 6.46
N ALA A 84 1.57 -9.87 6.53
CA ALA A 84 1.80 -10.83 7.61
C ALA A 84 1.62 -12.26 7.10
N TRP A 85 2.05 -13.22 7.91
CA TRP A 85 1.90 -14.63 7.64
C TRP A 85 0.82 -15.24 8.54
N LEU A 86 0.11 -16.25 8.04
CA LEU A 86 -0.86 -17.05 8.79
C LEU A 86 -0.26 -18.41 9.11
N ASP A 87 -0.15 -18.73 10.40
CA ASP A 87 0.21 -20.06 10.91
C ASP A 87 -1.04 -20.73 11.48
N ASP A 88 -1.55 -21.79 10.84
CA ASP A 88 -2.78 -22.48 11.28
C ASP A 88 -3.95 -21.53 11.60
N GLY A 89 -4.07 -20.44 10.83
CA GLY A 89 -5.10 -19.40 11.01
C GLY A 89 -4.77 -18.31 12.03
N VAL A 90 -3.60 -18.39 12.68
CA VAL A 90 -3.07 -17.36 13.58
C VAL A 90 -2.26 -16.34 12.79
N LEU A 91 -2.58 -15.06 12.93
CA LEU A 91 -1.81 -13.98 12.31
C LEU A 91 -0.48 -13.78 13.06
N LEU A 92 0.62 -14.16 12.43
CA LEU A 92 1.96 -13.88 12.94
C LEU A 92 2.45 -12.54 12.39
N ALA A 93 2.74 -11.61 13.32
CA ALA A 93 3.33 -10.34 12.97
C ALA A 93 4.72 -10.57 12.37
N THR A 94 5.12 -9.65 11.49
CA THR A 94 6.36 -9.72 10.69
C THR A 94 7.62 -10.01 11.51
N ARG A 95 7.72 -9.52 12.75
CA ARG A 95 8.87 -9.76 13.63
C ARG A 95 8.93 -11.17 14.22
N ASP A 96 7.79 -11.81 14.42
CA ASP A 96 7.72 -13.13 15.05
C ASP A 96 7.93 -14.23 13.99
N ALA A 97 7.37 -14.03 12.80
CA ALA A 97 7.50 -14.98 11.67
C ALA A 97 8.96 -15.25 11.26
N PHE A 98 9.80 -14.21 11.17
CA PHE A 98 11.22 -14.39 10.79
C PHE A 98 12.05 -15.19 11.79
N ARG A 99 11.65 -15.20 13.07
CA ARG A 99 12.41 -15.87 14.13
C ARG A 99 12.07 -17.36 14.21
N GLU A 100 10.81 -17.69 14.01
CA GLU A 100 10.30 -19.07 14.13
C GLU A 100 10.40 -19.84 12.82
N TYR A 101 10.26 -19.16 11.68
CA TYR A 101 10.24 -19.77 10.36
C TYR A 101 11.23 -19.05 9.42
N PRO A 102 12.55 -19.30 9.56
CA PRO A 102 13.54 -18.75 8.64
C PRO A 102 13.18 -19.20 7.21
N ALA A 103 13.01 -18.22 6.31
CA ALA A 103 12.49 -18.39 4.96
C ALA A 103 13.01 -19.67 4.28
N SER A 104 12.15 -20.69 4.21
CA SER A 104 12.27 -21.77 3.25
C SER A 104 11.58 -21.29 1.98
N TRP A 105 12.38 -20.80 1.05
CA TRP A 105 11.92 -20.54 -0.32
C TRP A 105 11.64 -21.87 -1.01
#